data_AF-A0A2E0TSQ1-F1
#
_entry.id   AF-A0A2E0TSQ1-F1
#
_cell.length_a   1.000
_cell.length_b   1.000
_cell.length_c   1.000
_cell.angle_alpha   90.00
_cell.angle_beta   90.00
_cell.angle_gamma   90.00
#
_symmetry.space_group_name_H-M   'P 1'
#
loop_
_entity.id
_entity.type
_entity.pdbx_description
1 polymer ?
#
loop_
_entity_poly.entity_id
_entity_poly.type
_entity_poly.pdbx_seq_one_letter_code
_entity_poly.pdbx_strand_id
1 'polypeptide(L)'
;MIDVPALAAPGGATPAARRKALAALPDEALAERLLPFVEALREGGAARWEPLATLAGLPLGEVVASPFGLRAIALGVRRGATSVQRELRRVLSWPAELGVADPAHGVWDAGKLHVGKYQSFQADAPFATFDPAHVAKWGPHELMHRAAGFFWRPGATRWELYLGARLNELLPVALWYGADQLARLDEDDFDREAAGRAPAARVEDARWLVEDEAALRARLGRTLRHLRAGLAYVEGELAAVDEERRTGRRVVTPRVFGARGRARLDAASDATAYVVGHAARLADPAVSAVLELVGAVDDVDVYRGEIDACHDALLFEPLRFGEAEARRGQARRRLWDGLHRLALAGEDPAPFLADAARDLEAGEVDAEAWAARFAEALEEDVAAAVLADGRFGLDLDQLADGVASVAPETLARLDALDPEWIERFAEAPPARGRLGGRLGAFLESEVEAGRVPAWAGELAALERAIAEAEVDDVVEQLTEPVESLGPLASLEGGVWVRSAAFRVVEAGHDVVALHQGAVEEPEATPGRWLVGAFRGAVSILPLPDEARAGWEALAEAARPLEEVGLPREWAEQALEAGALGWRAAFSAR
;
A
#
# COMPACT_ATOMS: atom_id res chain seq x y z
N MET A 1 6.07 -27.96 -1.68
CA MET A 1 7.38 -27.36 -1.37
C MET A 1 7.51 -26.15 -2.26
N ILE A 2 7.88 -24.99 -1.71
CA ILE A 2 8.19 -23.80 -2.51
C ILE A 2 9.69 -23.82 -2.77
N ASP A 3 10.08 -23.79 -4.05
CA ASP A 3 11.48 -23.71 -4.50
C ASP A 3 11.65 -22.45 -5.36
N VAL A 4 12.50 -21.54 -4.90
CA VAL A 4 12.79 -20.28 -5.59
C VAL A 4 14.25 -20.30 -6.05
N PRO A 5 14.50 -20.53 -7.35
CA PRO A 5 15.84 -20.55 -7.94
C PRO A 5 16.58 -19.24 -7.68
N ALA A 6 17.91 -19.32 -7.59
CA ALA A 6 18.76 -18.17 -7.35
C ALA A 6 19.61 -17.80 -8.56
N LEU A 7 20.11 -16.56 -8.58
CA LEU A 7 21.10 -16.15 -9.56
C LEU A 7 22.40 -16.91 -9.31
N ALA A 8 22.99 -17.45 -10.38
CA ALA A 8 24.28 -18.13 -10.28
C ALA A 8 25.35 -17.16 -9.75
N ALA A 9 25.85 -17.43 -8.54
CA ALA A 9 26.86 -16.62 -7.88
C ALA A 9 28.07 -16.40 -8.81
N PRO A 10 28.52 -15.15 -9.00
CA PRO A 10 29.83 -14.91 -9.58
C PRO A 10 30.92 -15.40 -8.61
N GLY A 11 32.12 -15.69 -9.12
CA GLY A 11 33.23 -16.10 -8.26
C GLY A 11 33.50 -15.06 -7.15
N GLY A 12 33.81 -15.52 -5.94
CA GLY A 12 34.08 -14.66 -4.78
C GLY A 12 33.79 -15.35 -3.45
N ALA A 13 34.68 -15.19 -2.48
CA ALA A 13 34.58 -15.85 -1.18
C ALA A 13 33.56 -15.19 -0.23
N THR A 14 33.20 -13.93 -0.45
CA THR A 14 32.33 -13.14 0.45
C THR A 14 31.12 -12.55 -0.29
N PRO A 15 30.01 -12.24 0.42
CA PRO A 15 28.86 -11.52 -0.15
C PRO A 15 29.24 -10.26 -0.95
N ALA A 16 30.04 -9.37 -0.36
CA ALA A 16 30.49 -8.15 -1.02
C ALA A 16 31.32 -8.43 -2.28
N ALA A 17 32.20 -9.44 -2.26
CA ALA A 17 32.99 -9.82 -3.44
C ALA A 17 32.09 -10.31 -4.58
N ARG A 18 31.07 -11.13 -4.27
CA ARG A 18 30.10 -11.60 -5.26
C ARG A 18 29.30 -10.45 -5.86
N ARG A 19 28.78 -9.52 -5.05
CA ARG A 19 28.04 -8.35 -5.56
C ARG A 19 28.90 -7.46 -6.44
N LYS A 20 30.14 -7.17 -6.02
CA LYS A 20 31.09 -6.39 -6.83
C LYS A 20 31.41 -7.09 -8.15
N ALA A 21 31.61 -8.40 -8.13
CA ALA A 21 31.83 -9.18 -9.34
C ALA A 21 30.62 -9.14 -10.28
N LEU A 22 29.39 -9.24 -9.75
CA LEU A 22 28.16 -9.10 -10.54
C LEU A 22 28.04 -7.70 -11.16
N ALA A 23 28.23 -6.66 -10.35
CA ALA A 23 28.12 -5.26 -10.78
C ALA A 23 29.21 -4.85 -11.79
N ALA A 24 30.32 -5.57 -11.85
CA ALA A 24 31.44 -5.31 -12.77
C ALA A 24 31.27 -5.98 -14.14
N LEU A 25 30.32 -6.91 -14.31
CA LEU A 25 30.08 -7.53 -15.61
C LEU A 25 29.65 -6.49 -16.65
N PRO A 26 30.03 -6.62 -17.93
CA PRO A 26 29.42 -5.88 -19.03
C PRO A 26 27.91 -6.17 -19.12
N ASP A 27 27.12 -5.25 -19.67
CA ASP A 27 25.65 -5.39 -19.74
C ASP A 27 25.22 -6.68 -20.45
N GLU A 28 25.85 -7.02 -21.59
CA GLU A 28 25.57 -8.26 -22.31
C GLU A 28 25.84 -9.50 -21.44
N ALA A 29 26.99 -9.56 -20.78
CA ALA A 29 27.34 -10.68 -19.90
C ALA A 29 26.45 -10.76 -18.65
N LEU A 30 25.97 -9.63 -18.14
CA LEU A 30 25.04 -9.57 -17.02
C LEU A 30 23.65 -10.07 -17.44
N ALA A 31 23.16 -9.65 -18.61
CA ALA A 31 21.90 -10.13 -19.18
C ALA A 31 21.94 -11.66 -19.42
N GLU A 32 23.00 -12.18 -20.04
CA GLU A 32 23.19 -13.62 -20.24
C GLU A 32 23.23 -14.40 -18.92
N ARG A 33 23.75 -13.80 -17.84
CA ARG A 33 23.75 -14.43 -16.51
C ARG A 33 22.37 -14.43 -15.86
N LEU A 34 21.59 -13.37 -16.05
CA LEU A 34 20.25 -13.22 -15.47
C LEU A 34 19.20 -14.06 -16.20
N LEU A 35 19.36 -14.28 -17.49
CA LEU A 35 18.37 -14.96 -18.32
C LEU A 35 18.00 -16.36 -17.79
N PRO A 36 18.93 -17.31 -17.54
CA PRO A 36 18.58 -18.63 -17.01
C PRO A 36 17.89 -18.56 -15.64
N PHE A 37 18.25 -17.57 -14.82
CA PHE A 37 17.63 -17.33 -13.53
C PHE A 37 16.16 -16.91 -13.67
N VAL A 38 15.87 -15.96 -14.56
CA VAL A 38 14.49 -15.50 -14.81
C VAL A 38 13.67 -16.59 -15.50
N GLU A 39 14.28 -17.37 -16.40
CA GLU A 39 13.63 -18.52 -17.04
C GLU A 39 13.22 -19.60 -16.03
N ALA A 40 14.12 -19.93 -15.10
CA ALA A 40 13.79 -20.84 -14.01
C ALA A 40 12.68 -20.27 -13.10
N LEU A 41 12.58 -18.94 -12.95
CA LEU A 41 11.54 -18.27 -12.18
C LEU A 41 10.15 -18.25 -12.85
N ARG A 42 10.07 -18.38 -14.17
CA ARG A 42 8.78 -18.40 -14.91
C ARG A 42 8.30 -19.79 -15.31
N GLU A 43 9.13 -20.82 -15.19
CA GLU A 43 8.78 -22.20 -15.56
C GLU A 43 7.48 -22.66 -14.88
N GLY A 44 6.44 -23.04 -15.61
CA GLY A 44 5.14 -23.40 -15.01
C GLY A 44 4.21 -22.22 -14.70
N GLY A 45 4.58 -21.00 -15.11
CA GLY A 45 3.71 -19.83 -15.13
C GLY A 45 3.40 -19.20 -13.76
N ALA A 46 2.48 -18.24 -13.75
CA ALA A 46 2.12 -17.48 -12.54
C ALA A 46 1.48 -18.35 -11.45
N ALA A 47 0.60 -19.28 -11.83
CA ALA A 47 -0.17 -20.11 -10.90
C ALA A 47 0.71 -20.93 -9.94
N ARG A 48 1.94 -21.28 -10.34
CA ARG A 48 2.90 -21.98 -9.45
C ARG A 48 3.23 -21.20 -8.17
N TRP A 49 3.00 -19.89 -8.17
CA TRP A 49 3.29 -18.97 -7.08
C TRP A 49 2.08 -18.65 -6.19
N GLU A 50 0.90 -19.21 -6.46
CA GLU A 50 -0.29 -19.07 -5.61
C GLU A 50 -0.05 -19.52 -4.16
N PRO A 51 0.67 -20.62 -3.88
CA PRO A 51 0.98 -20.99 -2.50
C PRO A 51 1.81 -19.93 -1.78
N LEU A 52 2.75 -19.29 -2.49
CA LEU A 52 3.56 -18.20 -1.94
C LEU A 52 2.70 -16.96 -1.69
N ALA A 53 1.81 -16.60 -2.61
CA ALA A 53 0.87 -15.48 -2.47
C ALA A 53 -0.03 -15.66 -1.24
N THR A 54 -0.58 -16.86 -1.07
CA THR A 54 -1.43 -17.24 0.07
C THR A 54 -0.66 -17.12 1.40
N LEU A 55 0.55 -17.68 1.46
CA LEU A 55 1.39 -17.58 2.66
C LEU A 55 1.83 -16.15 2.94
N ALA A 56 2.08 -15.34 1.92
CA ALA A 56 2.48 -13.95 2.06
C ALA A 56 1.31 -13.02 2.43
N GLY A 57 0.05 -13.43 2.18
CA GLY A 57 -1.11 -12.55 2.31
C GLY A 57 -1.15 -11.45 1.24
N LEU A 58 -0.62 -11.71 0.04
CA LEU A 58 -0.52 -10.72 -1.04
C LEU A 58 -1.28 -11.18 -2.29
N PRO A 59 -1.78 -10.24 -3.12
CA PRO A 59 -2.32 -10.59 -4.44
C PRO A 59 -1.27 -11.28 -5.31
N LEU A 60 -1.66 -12.29 -6.09
CA LEU A 60 -0.73 -13.03 -6.96
C LEU A 60 0.04 -12.10 -7.92
N GLY A 61 -0.65 -11.12 -8.51
CA GLY A 61 -0.04 -10.15 -9.42
C GLY A 61 1.09 -9.33 -8.77
N GLU A 62 1.00 -9.06 -7.47
CA GLU A 62 2.06 -8.39 -6.71
C GLU A 62 3.26 -9.32 -6.47
N VAL A 63 3.01 -10.61 -6.21
CA VAL A 63 4.09 -11.61 -6.04
C VAL A 63 4.91 -11.78 -7.30
N VAL A 64 4.25 -11.79 -8.47
CA VAL A 64 4.92 -12.02 -9.77
C VAL A 64 5.29 -10.72 -10.49
N ALA A 65 5.14 -9.57 -9.84
CA ALA A 65 5.39 -8.26 -10.46
C ALA A 65 6.84 -8.08 -10.93
N SER A 66 7.81 -8.72 -10.26
CA SER A 66 9.21 -8.78 -10.69
C SER A 66 9.93 -10.04 -10.15
N PRO A 67 11.02 -10.50 -10.78
CA PRO A 67 11.82 -11.64 -10.31
C PRO A 67 12.39 -11.48 -8.89
N PHE A 68 12.89 -10.28 -8.55
CA PHE A 68 13.49 -10.05 -7.23
C PHE A 68 12.47 -9.66 -6.16
N GLY A 69 11.34 -9.05 -6.54
CA GLY A 69 10.20 -8.85 -5.64
C GLY A 69 9.63 -10.19 -5.15
N LEU A 70 9.50 -11.16 -6.05
CA LEU A 70 9.13 -12.53 -5.72
C LEU A 70 10.08 -13.16 -4.70
N ARG A 71 11.39 -13.04 -4.93
CA ARG A 71 12.42 -13.56 -4.00
C ARG A 71 12.40 -12.86 -2.64
N ALA A 72 12.17 -11.55 -2.61
CA ALA A 72 12.02 -10.79 -1.36
C ALA A 72 10.83 -11.28 -0.53
N ILE A 73 9.68 -11.51 -1.18
CA ILE A 73 8.49 -12.10 -0.55
C ILE A 73 8.82 -13.49 0.00
N ALA A 74 9.47 -14.34 -0.78
CA ALA A 74 9.86 -15.68 -0.36
C ALA A 74 10.81 -15.68 0.84
N LEU A 75 11.76 -14.74 0.91
CA LEU A 75 12.62 -14.57 2.08
C LEU A 75 11.83 -14.20 3.33
N GLY A 76 10.88 -13.26 3.23
CA GLY A 76 10.01 -12.88 4.34
C GLY A 76 9.18 -14.07 4.83
N VAL A 77 8.53 -14.78 3.92
CA VAL A 77 7.70 -15.97 4.23
C VAL A 77 8.55 -17.10 4.84
N ARG A 78 9.77 -17.32 4.34
CA ARG A 78 10.71 -18.30 4.94
C ARG A 78 11.04 -17.96 6.40
N ARG A 79 11.06 -16.68 6.76
CA ARG A 79 11.23 -16.20 8.15
C ARG A 79 9.93 -16.17 8.95
N GLY A 80 8.87 -16.81 8.44
CA GLY A 80 7.55 -16.86 9.05
C GLY A 80 6.72 -15.58 8.88
N ALA A 81 7.23 -14.57 8.18
CA ALA A 81 6.50 -13.32 8.01
C ALA A 81 5.33 -13.49 7.04
N THR A 82 4.31 -12.67 7.24
CA THR A 82 3.19 -12.52 6.33
C THR A 82 2.68 -11.08 6.41
N SER A 83 1.76 -10.71 5.54
CA SER A 83 1.08 -9.43 5.62
C SER A 83 -0.20 -9.48 6.47
N VAL A 84 -0.57 -8.33 7.02
CA VAL A 84 -1.84 -8.07 7.69
C VAL A 84 -2.52 -6.87 7.03
N GLN A 85 -3.82 -6.94 6.75
CA GLN A 85 -4.53 -5.85 6.09
C GLN A 85 -4.76 -4.72 7.09
N ARG A 86 -4.20 -3.54 6.79
CA ARG A 86 -4.18 -2.40 7.71
C ARG A 86 -5.58 -2.00 8.18
N GLU A 87 -6.53 -2.01 7.27
CA GLU A 87 -7.90 -1.57 7.51
C GLU A 87 -8.72 -2.57 8.34
N LEU A 88 -8.28 -3.83 8.41
CA LEU A 88 -8.91 -4.89 9.22
C LEU A 88 -8.18 -5.11 10.54
N ARG A 89 -7.05 -4.42 10.75
CA ARG A 89 -6.23 -4.52 11.95
C ARG A 89 -6.53 -3.33 12.84
N ARG A 90 -6.97 -3.56 14.08
CA ARG A 90 -7.27 -2.48 15.03
C ARG A 90 -6.05 -1.57 15.15
N VAL A 91 -6.24 -0.29 14.86
CA VAL A 91 -5.23 0.74 15.07
C VAL A 91 -5.13 1.03 16.58
N LEU A 92 -3.95 0.79 17.14
CA LEU A 92 -3.69 1.06 18.55
C LEU A 92 -3.09 2.45 18.71
N SER A 93 -3.77 3.30 19.47
CA SER A 93 -3.17 4.53 19.97
C SER A 93 -2.25 4.17 21.13
N TRP A 94 -0.96 4.45 21.01
CA TRP A 94 -0.08 4.39 22.17
C TRP A 94 -0.04 5.74 22.90
N PRO A 95 0.25 5.74 24.22
CA PRO A 95 0.43 6.96 24.99
C PRO A 95 1.47 7.90 24.35
N ALA A 96 1.24 9.22 24.44
CA ALA A 96 2.12 10.22 23.80
C ALA A 96 3.56 10.18 24.35
N GLU A 97 3.74 9.69 25.56
CA GLU A 97 5.03 9.43 26.18
C GLU A 97 5.84 8.32 25.47
N LEU A 98 5.20 7.42 24.71
CA LEU A 98 5.88 6.35 23.97
C LEU A 98 6.43 6.81 22.61
N GLY A 99 5.99 7.96 22.07
CA GLY A 99 6.51 8.42 20.77
C GLY A 99 5.78 9.63 20.18
N VAL A 100 5.99 9.84 18.87
CA VAL A 100 5.30 10.91 18.13
C VAL A 100 3.84 10.51 17.93
N ALA A 101 2.92 11.32 18.45
CA ALA A 101 1.49 11.18 18.22
C ALA A 101 1.05 12.00 17.00
N ASP A 102 0.30 11.37 16.11
CA ASP A 102 -0.40 12.03 15.00
C ASP A 102 -1.88 12.16 15.35
N PRO A 103 -2.44 13.38 15.45
CA PRO A 103 -3.85 13.60 15.80
C PRO A 103 -4.85 12.95 14.84
N ALA A 104 -4.45 12.67 13.60
CA ALA A 104 -5.30 12.01 12.63
C ALA A 104 -5.13 10.47 12.62
N HIS A 105 -4.27 9.91 13.49
CA HIS A 105 -4.06 8.46 13.55
C HIS A 105 -5.36 7.71 13.89
N GLY A 106 -5.74 6.75 13.05
CA GLY A 106 -6.99 5.99 13.19
C GLY A 106 -8.21 6.70 12.61
N VAL A 107 -8.05 7.88 11.98
CA VAL A 107 -9.17 8.61 11.37
C VAL A 107 -9.37 8.17 9.93
N TRP A 108 -10.60 7.84 9.58
CA TRP A 108 -11.02 7.62 8.20
C TRP A 108 -11.43 8.94 7.53
N ASP A 109 -10.95 9.13 6.30
CA ASP A 109 -11.32 10.26 5.45
C ASP A 109 -11.49 9.77 4.01
N ALA A 110 -12.71 9.87 3.47
CA ALA A 110 -13.06 9.42 2.11
C ALA A 110 -12.55 8.00 1.77
N GLY A 111 -12.72 7.05 2.68
CA GLY A 111 -12.28 5.66 2.50
C GLY A 111 -10.77 5.46 2.58
N LYS A 112 -10.03 6.41 3.16
CA LYS A 112 -8.60 6.29 3.48
C LYS A 112 -8.41 6.34 5.00
N LEU A 113 -7.88 5.25 5.54
CA LEU A 113 -7.46 5.19 6.95
C LEU A 113 -6.13 5.93 7.13
N HIS A 114 -6.15 7.07 7.82
CA HIS A 114 -4.95 7.79 8.17
C HIS A 114 -4.23 7.10 9.32
N VAL A 115 -2.95 6.82 9.12
CA VAL A 115 -2.08 6.31 10.16
C VAL A 115 -0.82 7.18 10.24
N GLY A 116 -0.54 7.72 11.42
CA GLY A 116 0.72 8.38 11.69
C GLY A 116 1.90 7.50 11.29
N LYS A 117 2.82 8.04 10.47
CA LYS A 117 3.94 7.29 9.88
C LYS A 117 4.69 6.46 10.93
N TYR A 118 5.06 7.09 12.04
CA TYR A 118 5.82 6.44 13.13
C TYR A 118 4.93 5.69 14.12
N GLN A 119 3.60 5.70 13.97
CA GLN A 119 2.71 4.83 14.74
C GLN A 119 2.48 3.51 14.01
N SER A 120 2.45 3.52 12.67
CA SER A 120 2.29 2.32 11.86
C SER A 120 3.60 1.63 11.46
N PHE A 121 4.68 2.39 11.23
CA PHE A 121 5.94 1.81 10.78
C PHE A 121 6.81 1.40 11.97
N GLN A 122 6.94 0.10 12.23
CA GLN A 122 7.72 -0.44 13.33
C GLN A 122 8.69 -1.50 12.76
N ALA A 123 10.00 -1.34 13.00
CA ALA A 123 10.99 -2.31 12.54
C ALA A 123 10.84 -3.66 13.28
N ASP A 124 10.38 -3.61 14.53
CA ASP A 124 10.07 -4.73 15.42
C ASP A 124 8.64 -5.25 15.27
N ALA A 125 7.85 -4.81 14.28
CA ALA A 125 6.57 -5.46 14.02
C ALA A 125 6.78 -6.89 13.48
N PRO A 126 6.01 -7.88 13.95
CA PRO A 126 6.12 -9.26 13.48
C PRO A 126 5.63 -9.44 12.04
N PHE A 127 4.65 -8.66 11.60
CA PHE A 127 4.02 -8.78 10.29
C PHE A 127 4.28 -7.57 9.40
N ALA A 128 4.24 -7.79 8.09
CA ALA A 128 4.26 -6.74 7.08
C ALA A 128 2.91 -6.04 7.02
N THR A 129 2.86 -4.72 6.85
CA THR A 129 1.58 -4.02 6.68
C THR A 129 1.15 -4.05 5.21
N PHE A 130 -0.02 -4.63 4.93
CA PHE A 130 -0.69 -4.49 3.65
C PHE A 130 -1.68 -3.34 3.73
N ASP A 131 -1.32 -2.20 3.15
CA ASP A 131 -2.22 -1.08 2.91
C ASP A 131 -2.81 -1.18 1.49
N PRO A 132 -4.10 -1.45 1.28
CA PRO A 132 -4.69 -1.52 -0.04
C PRO A 132 -4.44 -0.29 -0.92
N ALA A 133 -4.30 0.90 -0.34
CA ALA A 133 -4.05 2.15 -1.07
C ALA A 133 -2.58 2.32 -1.51
N HIS A 134 -1.65 1.52 -0.99
CA HIS A 134 -0.25 1.55 -1.42
C HIS A 134 -0.02 0.78 -2.72
N VAL A 135 0.99 1.23 -3.47
CA VAL A 135 1.40 0.59 -4.72
C VAL A 135 1.93 -0.83 -4.49
N ALA A 136 1.75 -1.73 -5.46
CA ALA A 136 2.20 -3.13 -5.41
C ALA A 136 3.73 -3.36 -5.40
N LYS A 137 4.52 -2.35 -5.00
CA LYS A 137 5.92 -2.50 -4.56
C LYS A 137 6.03 -2.60 -3.04
N TRP A 138 4.97 -2.20 -2.33
CA TRP A 138 4.94 -2.11 -0.87
C TRP A 138 4.98 -3.47 -0.19
N GLY A 139 4.29 -4.50 -0.70
CA GLY A 139 4.34 -5.85 -0.14
C GLY A 139 5.75 -6.45 -0.13
N PRO A 140 6.46 -6.53 -1.28
CA PRO A 140 7.86 -6.97 -1.30
C PRO A 140 8.77 -6.14 -0.38
N HIS A 141 8.57 -4.82 -0.32
CA HIS A 141 9.35 -3.92 0.53
C HIS A 141 9.15 -4.20 2.02
N GLU A 142 7.90 -4.28 2.49
CA GLU A 142 7.56 -4.59 3.89
C GLU A 142 8.02 -6.00 4.28
N LEU A 143 7.86 -7.00 3.42
CA LEU A 143 8.35 -8.35 3.71
C LEU A 143 9.88 -8.42 3.74
N MET A 144 10.58 -7.55 2.99
CA MET A 144 12.03 -7.41 3.08
C MET A 144 12.45 -6.85 4.45
N HIS A 145 11.70 -5.92 5.06
CA HIS A 145 11.99 -5.51 6.45
C HIS A 145 11.95 -6.71 7.40
N ARG A 146 10.94 -7.59 7.25
CA ARG A 146 10.79 -8.78 8.11
C ARG A 146 11.85 -9.85 7.82
N ALA A 147 12.33 -9.93 6.58
CA ALA A 147 13.43 -10.80 6.20
C ALA A 147 14.77 -10.30 6.76
N ALA A 148 14.98 -8.99 6.74
CA ALA A 148 16.18 -8.31 7.24
C ALA A 148 16.31 -8.36 8.77
N GLY A 149 15.24 -8.69 9.49
CA GLY A 149 15.23 -8.70 10.96
C GLY A 149 15.32 -7.28 11.51
N PHE A 150 15.58 -7.14 12.81
CA PHE A 150 15.73 -5.83 13.45
C PHE A 150 16.77 -5.90 14.57
N PHE A 151 17.38 -4.75 14.85
CA PHE A 151 18.31 -4.60 15.96
C PHE A 151 17.59 -4.03 17.19
N TRP A 152 17.80 -4.65 18.35
CA TRP A 152 17.39 -4.13 19.64
C TRP A 152 18.11 -4.87 20.77
N ARG A 153 18.39 -4.16 21.88
CA ARG A 153 18.78 -4.78 23.16
C ARG A 153 18.38 -3.88 24.33
N PRO A 154 18.26 -4.44 25.55
CA PRO A 154 18.06 -3.63 26.74
C PRO A 154 19.16 -2.56 26.89
N GLY A 155 18.73 -1.32 27.13
CA GLY A 155 19.65 -0.19 27.28
C GLY A 155 20.43 0.19 26.02
N ALA A 156 19.96 -0.19 24.82
CA ALA A 156 20.54 0.30 23.58
C ALA A 156 20.51 1.84 23.55
N THR A 157 21.65 2.44 23.19
CA THR A 157 21.73 3.89 23.03
C THR A 157 20.95 4.35 21.79
N ARG A 158 20.56 5.63 21.76
CA ARG A 158 19.96 6.23 20.54
C ARG A 158 20.84 6.08 19.31
N TRP A 159 22.17 6.05 19.49
CA TRP A 159 23.12 5.85 18.40
C TRP A 159 23.08 4.41 17.86
N GLU A 160 22.98 3.41 18.73
CA GLU A 160 22.84 2.02 18.30
C GLU A 160 21.50 1.77 17.62
N LEU A 161 20.39 2.29 18.18
CA LEU A 161 19.08 2.23 17.54
C LEU A 161 19.09 2.94 16.17
N TYR A 162 19.84 4.02 16.03
CA TYR A 162 20.03 4.73 14.76
C TYR A 162 20.72 3.84 13.72
N LEU A 163 21.84 3.21 14.09
CA LEU A 163 22.56 2.29 13.20
C LEU A 163 21.69 1.07 12.84
N GLY A 164 20.95 0.54 13.82
CA GLY A 164 19.98 -0.54 13.62
C GLY A 164 18.87 -0.17 12.63
N ALA A 165 18.23 0.99 12.80
CA ALA A 165 17.19 1.47 11.90
C ALA A 165 17.73 1.70 10.47
N ARG A 166 18.94 2.27 10.35
CA ARG A 166 19.59 2.47 9.05
C ARG A 166 19.87 1.15 8.33
N LEU A 167 20.32 0.13 9.06
CA LEU A 167 20.56 -1.21 8.54
C LEU A 167 19.27 -1.93 8.14
N ASN A 168 18.20 -1.79 8.93
CA ASN A 168 16.89 -2.39 8.63
C ASN A 168 16.27 -1.82 7.33
N GLU A 169 16.36 -0.51 7.12
CA GLU A 169 15.83 0.18 5.93
C GLU A 169 16.62 -0.11 4.65
N LEU A 170 17.87 -0.55 4.79
CA LEU A 170 18.82 -0.66 3.68
C LEU A 170 18.32 -1.54 2.53
N LEU A 171 17.97 -2.80 2.82
CA LEU A 171 17.57 -3.75 1.78
C LEU A 171 16.18 -3.43 1.20
N PRO A 172 15.16 -3.05 1.99
CA PRO A 172 13.87 -2.61 1.48
C PRO A 172 13.99 -1.43 0.49
N VAL A 173 14.83 -0.44 0.76
CA VAL A 173 15.07 0.69 -0.17
C VAL A 173 15.86 0.25 -1.40
N ALA A 174 16.91 -0.55 -1.22
CA ALA A 174 17.70 -1.10 -2.33
C ALA A 174 16.85 -1.96 -3.28
N LEU A 175 15.90 -2.71 -2.71
CA LEU A 175 14.91 -3.48 -3.45
C LEU A 175 13.98 -2.54 -4.21
N TRP A 176 13.35 -1.56 -3.53
CA TRP A 176 12.36 -0.66 -4.10
C TRP A 176 12.85 0.07 -5.36
N TYR A 177 14.04 0.70 -5.28
CA TYR A 177 14.58 1.49 -6.39
C TYR A 177 15.57 0.71 -7.27
N GLY A 178 15.96 -0.49 -6.87
CA GLY A 178 16.97 -1.30 -7.55
C GLY A 178 16.42 -2.63 -8.04
N ALA A 179 16.65 -3.70 -7.29
CA ALA A 179 16.45 -5.07 -7.77
C ALA A 179 15.00 -5.37 -8.18
N ASP A 180 13.99 -4.83 -7.49
CA ASP A 180 12.58 -5.03 -7.85
C ASP A 180 12.17 -4.30 -9.15
N GLN A 181 12.99 -3.40 -9.69
CA GLN A 181 12.77 -2.79 -11.00
C GLN A 181 13.35 -3.59 -12.16
N LEU A 182 14.14 -4.63 -11.90
CA LEU A 182 14.62 -5.50 -12.96
C LEU A 182 13.45 -6.28 -13.55
N ALA A 183 13.18 -6.10 -14.85
CA ALA A 183 12.11 -6.78 -15.58
C ALA A 183 10.73 -6.70 -14.88
N ARG A 184 10.45 -5.60 -14.18
CA ARG A 184 9.14 -5.33 -13.58
C ARG A 184 8.08 -5.11 -14.68
N LEU A 185 6.81 -5.07 -14.26
CA LEU A 185 5.63 -4.70 -15.06
C LEU A 185 5.95 -3.59 -16.09
N ASP A 186 6.47 -2.47 -15.59
CA ASP A 186 7.00 -1.36 -16.39
C ASP A 186 8.53 -1.39 -16.42
N GLU A 187 9.12 -0.90 -17.52
CA GLU A 187 10.58 -0.84 -17.72
C GLU A 187 11.18 0.55 -17.45
N ASP A 188 10.30 1.52 -17.22
CA ASP A 188 10.64 2.90 -16.93
C ASP A 188 11.06 3.09 -15.47
N ASP A 189 11.66 4.24 -15.19
CA ASP A 189 11.97 4.62 -13.82
C ASP A 189 10.68 4.71 -12.99
N PHE A 190 10.76 4.31 -11.72
CA PHE A 190 9.61 4.37 -10.83
C PHE A 190 9.03 5.79 -10.73
N ASP A 191 7.75 5.92 -11.08
CA ASP A 191 6.93 7.09 -10.83
C ASP A 191 5.90 6.78 -9.73
N ARG A 192 6.12 7.36 -8.55
CA ARG A 192 5.25 7.16 -7.38
C ARG A 192 3.84 7.71 -7.58
N GLU A 193 3.70 8.82 -8.31
CA GLU A 193 2.39 9.46 -8.55
C GLU A 193 1.59 8.61 -9.52
N ALA A 194 2.21 8.16 -10.62
CA ALA A 194 1.56 7.28 -11.59
C ALA A 194 1.16 5.95 -10.97
N ALA A 195 2.08 5.30 -10.24
CA ALA A 195 1.78 4.05 -9.56
C ALA A 195 0.70 4.21 -8.48
N GLY A 196 0.63 5.37 -7.80
CA GLY A 196 -0.43 5.66 -6.82
C GLY A 196 -1.83 5.74 -7.44
N ARG A 197 -1.96 6.09 -8.73
CA ARG A 197 -3.25 6.10 -9.45
C ARG A 197 -3.72 4.70 -9.84
N ALA A 198 -2.78 3.77 -10.05
CA ALA A 198 -3.06 2.38 -10.39
C ALA A 198 -2.23 1.46 -9.48
N PRO A 199 -2.59 1.34 -8.19
CA PRO A 199 -1.75 0.67 -7.20
C PRO A 199 -1.67 -0.84 -7.39
N ALA A 200 -2.61 -1.45 -8.11
CA ALA A 200 -2.67 -2.88 -8.35
C ALA A 200 -1.64 -3.35 -9.39
N ALA A 201 -1.02 -4.50 -9.10
CA ALA A 201 -0.25 -5.27 -10.07
C ALA A 201 -1.13 -6.41 -10.59
N ARG A 202 -1.27 -6.52 -11.91
CA ARG A 202 -2.02 -7.61 -12.55
C ARG A 202 -1.07 -8.64 -13.12
N VAL A 203 -1.50 -9.91 -13.14
CA VAL A 203 -0.64 -11.01 -13.61
C VAL A 203 -0.31 -10.85 -15.11
N GLU A 204 -1.27 -10.37 -15.90
CA GLU A 204 -1.13 -10.11 -17.34
C GLU A 204 -0.12 -9.00 -17.69
N ASP A 205 0.17 -8.11 -16.74
CA ASP A 205 1.16 -7.04 -16.89
C ASP A 205 2.59 -7.55 -16.62
N ALA A 206 2.76 -8.72 -15.99
CA ALA A 206 4.06 -9.32 -15.70
C ALA A 206 4.67 -9.97 -16.95
N ARG A 207 5.04 -9.14 -17.94
CA ARG A 207 5.51 -9.56 -19.26
C ARG A 207 6.67 -10.55 -19.25
N TRP A 208 7.57 -10.47 -18.26
CA TRP A 208 8.70 -11.39 -18.12
C TRP A 208 8.30 -12.87 -17.99
N LEU A 209 7.05 -13.15 -17.57
CA LEU A 209 6.50 -14.50 -17.50
C LEU A 209 6.19 -15.10 -18.87
N VAL A 210 5.86 -14.28 -19.88
CA VAL A 210 5.26 -14.73 -21.15
C VAL A 210 6.05 -14.33 -22.40
N GLU A 211 6.93 -13.33 -22.30
CA GLU A 211 7.80 -12.90 -23.40
C GLU A 211 8.69 -14.04 -23.90
N ASP A 212 8.99 -14.10 -25.20
CA ASP A 212 9.99 -15.04 -25.70
C ASP A 212 11.40 -14.68 -25.19
N GLU A 213 12.37 -15.57 -25.41
CA GLU A 213 13.75 -15.38 -24.93
C GLU A 213 14.39 -14.09 -25.46
N ALA A 214 14.11 -13.71 -26.71
CA ALA A 214 14.69 -12.53 -27.33
C ALA A 214 14.13 -11.23 -26.72
N ALA A 215 12.80 -11.17 -26.54
CA ALA A 215 12.12 -10.07 -25.88
C ALA A 215 12.55 -9.95 -24.41
N LEU A 216 12.64 -11.07 -23.69
CA LEU A 216 13.09 -11.11 -22.30
C LEU A 216 14.54 -10.61 -22.16
N ARG A 217 15.45 -11.06 -23.02
CA ARG A 217 16.85 -10.58 -23.05
C ARG A 217 16.91 -9.07 -23.28
N ALA A 218 16.08 -8.54 -24.20
CA ALA A 218 16.01 -7.10 -24.45
C ALA A 218 15.46 -6.31 -23.24
N ARG A 219 14.42 -6.83 -22.56
CA ARG A 219 13.88 -6.24 -21.32
C ARG A 219 14.92 -6.22 -20.20
N LEU A 220 15.65 -7.32 -20.01
CA LEU A 220 16.76 -7.38 -19.06
C LEU A 220 17.78 -6.30 -19.37
N GLY A 221 18.25 -6.22 -20.62
CA GLY A 221 19.20 -5.20 -21.09
C GLY A 221 18.77 -3.76 -20.77
N ARG A 222 17.49 -3.42 -21.00
CA ARG A 222 16.96 -2.09 -20.68
C ARG A 222 16.92 -1.81 -19.17
N THR A 223 16.67 -2.83 -18.34
CA THR A 223 16.44 -2.65 -16.89
C THR A 223 17.67 -2.93 -16.00
N LEU A 224 18.81 -3.39 -16.56
CA LEU A 224 20.06 -3.65 -15.80
C LEU A 224 20.55 -2.48 -14.95
N ARG A 225 20.32 -1.25 -15.43
CA ARG A 225 20.71 0.00 -14.74
C ARG A 225 20.18 0.04 -13.30
N HIS A 226 18.96 -0.46 -13.07
CA HIS A 226 18.34 -0.47 -11.75
C HIS A 226 19.01 -1.46 -10.80
N LEU A 227 19.30 -2.67 -11.27
CA LEU A 227 20.03 -3.66 -10.48
C LEU A 227 21.40 -3.11 -10.07
N ARG A 228 22.16 -2.52 -11.00
CA ARG A 228 23.45 -1.88 -10.69
C ARG A 228 23.31 -0.76 -9.66
N ALA A 229 22.29 0.09 -9.80
CA ALA A 229 22.04 1.18 -8.86
C ALA A 229 21.73 0.67 -7.45
N GLY A 230 20.91 -0.38 -7.33
CA GLY A 230 20.62 -1.04 -6.05
C GLY A 230 21.87 -1.66 -5.42
N LEU A 231 22.69 -2.37 -6.19
CA LEU A 231 23.96 -2.94 -5.70
C LEU A 231 24.92 -1.85 -5.22
N ALA A 232 25.08 -0.77 -5.98
CA ALA A 232 25.93 0.35 -5.62
C ALA A 232 25.42 1.10 -4.38
N TYR A 233 24.10 1.21 -4.23
CA TYR A 233 23.47 1.77 -3.03
C TYR A 233 23.82 0.96 -1.79
N VAL A 234 23.65 -0.37 -1.84
CA VAL A 234 23.98 -1.25 -0.70
C VAL A 234 25.45 -1.14 -0.29
N GLU A 235 26.37 -1.19 -1.24
CA GLU A 235 27.80 -1.06 -0.94
C GLU A 235 28.14 0.32 -0.33
N GLY A 236 27.50 1.39 -0.84
CA GLY A 236 27.69 2.75 -0.33
C GLY A 236 27.17 2.93 1.09
N GLU A 237 25.97 2.42 1.40
CA GLU A 237 25.38 2.53 2.73
C GLU A 237 26.09 1.65 3.76
N LEU A 238 26.50 0.43 3.41
CA LEU A 238 27.29 -0.41 4.32
C LEU A 238 28.63 0.25 4.65
N ALA A 239 29.31 0.83 3.65
CA ALA A 239 30.55 1.58 3.89
C ALA A 239 30.32 2.82 4.78
N ALA A 240 29.20 3.51 4.61
CA ALA A 240 28.82 4.63 5.46
C ALA A 240 28.58 4.16 6.91
N VAL A 241 27.80 3.09 7.12
CA VAL A 241 27.59 2.50 8.45
C VAL A 241 28.93 2.08 9.09
N ASP A 242 29.82 1.42 8.35
CA ASP A 242 31.14 1.03 8.86
C ASP A 242 31.98 2.27 9.26
N GLU A 243 31.89 3.38 8.52
CA GLU A 243 32.53 4.65 8.89
C GLU A 243 31.89 5.31 10.12
N GLU A 244 30.56 5.34 10.20
CA GLU A 244 29.81 5.88 11.33
C GLU A 244 30.18 5.14 12.62
N ARG A 245 30.26 3.81 12.55
CA ARG A 245 30.68 2.96 13.66
C ARG A 245 32.09 3.25 14.11
N ARG A 246 33.03 3.40 13.17
CA ARG A 246 34.43 3.71 13.48
C ARG A 246 34.62 5.10 14.08
N THR A 247 33.83 6.08 13.65
CA THR A 247 34.05 7.50 13.98
C THR A 247 33.11 8.03 15.06
N GLY A 248 31.98 7.36 15.32
CA GLY A 248 30.89 7.87 16.14
C GLY A 248 30.21 9.11 15.53
N ARG A 249 30.36 9.34 14.21
CA ARG A 249 29.82 10.52 13.52
C ARG A 249 28.94 10.11 12.37
N ARG A 250 27.81 10.79 12.23
CA ARG A 250 26.85 10.57 11.14
C ARG A 250 27.46 10.89 9.77
N VAL A 251 27.28 10.00 8.81
CA VAL A 251 27.64 10.11 7.40
C VAL A 251 26.37 10.21 6.57
N VAL A 252 26.17 11.37 5.93
CA VAL A 252 25.02 11.64 5.08
C VAL A 252 25.30 11.11 3.66
N THR A 253 24.37 10.35 3.10
CA THR A 253 24.52 9.68 1.81
C THR A 253 23.33 9.99 0.89
N PRO A 254 23.11 11.26 0.51
CA PRO A 254 21.93 11.63 -0.24
C PRO A 254 21.98 10.98 -1.62
N ARG A 255 20.89 10.31 -2.01
CA ARG A 255 20.73 9.68 -3.32
C ARG A 255 19.51 10.25 -4.04
N VAL A 256 19.62 10.28 -5.35
CA VAL A 256 18.52 10.67 -6.24
C VAL A 256 18.12 9.44 -7.05
N PHE A 257 16.86 9.06 -6.93
CA PHE A 257 16.24 7.94 -7.63
C PHE A 257 14.94 8.37 -8.33
N GLY A 258 14.37 7.45 -9.10
CA GLY A 258 13.04 7.58 -9.69
C GLY A 258 12.96 8.51 -10.90
N ALA A 259 11.78 8.52 -11.52
CA ALA A 259 11.55 9.31 -12.72
C ALA A 259 11.84 10.80 -12.47
N ARG A 260 12.60 11.41 -13.38
CA ARG A 260 12.97 12.84 -13.35
C ARG A 260 13.78 13.26 -12.11
N GLY A 261 14.39 12.32 -11.38
CA GLY A 261 15.22 12.60 -10.21
C GLY A 261 14.48 13.24 -9.03
N ARG A 262 13.17 12.96 -8.90
CA ARG A 262 12.33 13.56 -7.86
C ARG A 262 12.43 12.87 -6.49
N ALA A 263 12.86 11.61 -6.43
CA ALA A 263 13.00 10.92 -5.15
C ALA A 263 14.39 11.19 -4.58
N ARG A 264 14.45 11.98 -3.50
CA ARG A 264 15.68 12.23 -2.74
C ARG A 264 15.63 11.42 -1.46
N LEU A 265 16.50 10.43 -1.35
CA LEU A 265 16.59 9.54 -0.19
C LEU A 265 17.84 9.85 0.61
N ASP A 266 17.70 9.85 1.93
CA ASP A 266 18.81 9.94 2.86
C ASP A 266 18.54 9.03 4.05
N ALA A 267 19.10 7.82 3.99
CA ALA A 267 18.89 6.79 5.01
C ALA A 267 19.30 7.27 6.41
N ALA A 268 20.26 8.20 6.50
CA ALA A 268 20.64 8.81 7.76
C ALA A 268 19.53 9.68 8.35
N SER A 269 18.78 10.41 7.52
CA SER A 269 17.66 11.22 7.97
C SER A 269 16.46 10.34 8.37
N ASP A 270 16.15 9.32 7.58
CA ASP A 270 15.05 8.39 7.89
C ASP A 270 15.30 7.61 9.20
N ALA A 271 16.52 7.09 9.40
CA ALA A 271 16.89 6.42 10.63
C ALA A 271 16.89 7.36 11.85
N THR A 272 17.27 8.62 11.68
CA THR A 272 17.16 9.63 12.75
C THR A 272 15.70 9.82 13.15
N ALA A 273 14.81 9.94 12.16
CA ALA A 273 13.39 10.15 12.42
C ALA A 273 12.73 8.93 13.06
N TYR A 274 13.14 7.71 12.69
CA TYR A 274 12.73 6.48 13.37
C TYR A 274 13.12 6.51 14.86
N VAL A 275 14.37 6.84 15.19
CA VAL A 275 14.81 6.91 16.59
C VAL A 275 14.02 7.97 17.38
N VAL A 276 13.72 9.12 16.78
CA VAL A 276 12.87 10.14 17.40
C VAL A 276 11.46 9.59 17.66
N GLY A 277 10.90 8.83 16.73
CA GLY A 277 9.55 8.26 16.84
C GLY A 277 9.43 7.10 17.84
N HIS A 278 10.47 6.30 18.04
CA HIS A 278 10.35 4.99 18.70
C HIS A 278 11.29 4.75 19.89
N ALA A 279 12.31 5.58 20.14
CA ALA A 279 13.27 5.27 21.20
C ALA A 279 12.64 5.17 22.61
N ALA A 280 11.59 5.95 22.88
CA ALA A 280 10.87 5.87 24.15
C ALA A 280 10.08 4.55 24.25
N ARG A 281 9.25 4.23 23.23
CA ARG A 281 8.56 2.94 23.11
C ARG A 281 9.48 1.73 23.22
N LEU A 282 10.63 1.74 22.56
CA LEU A 282 11.57 0.61 22.60
C LEU A 282 12.30 0.48 23.96
N ALA A 283 12.24 1.49 24.81
CA ALA A 283 12.75 1.47 26.18
C ALA A 283 11.65 1.23 27.22
N ASP A 284 10.39 1.15 26.79
CA ASP A 284 9.27 0.84 27.66
C ASP A 284 9.43 -0.58 28.25
N PRO A 285 9.22 -0.79 29.55
CA PRO A 285 9.40 -2.09 30.18
C PRO A 285 8.53 -3.21 29.59
N ALA A 286 7.27 -2.93 29.26
CA ALA A 286 6.36 -3.92 28.72
C ALA A 286 6.79 -4.33 27.30
N VAL A 287 7.10 -3.34 26.45
CA VAL A 287 7.62 -3.61 25.10
C VAL A 287 8.95 -4.35 25.16
N SER A 288 9.87 -3.91 26.03
CA SER A 288 11.19 -4.52 26.20
C SER A 288 11.10 -5.99 26.59
N ALA A 289 10.18 -6.35 27.50
CA ALA A 289 10.00 -7.73 27.94
C ALA A 289 9.54 -8.65 26.79
N VAL A 290 8.73 -8.14 25.87
CA VAL A 290 8.34 -8.87 24.65
C VAL A 290 9.51 -8.99 23.68
N LEU A 291 10.31 -7.93 23.51
CA LEU A 291 11.46 -7.95 22.59
C LEU A 291 12.59 -8.88 23.07
N GLU A 292 12.81 -8.97 24.39
CA GLU A 292 13.73 -9.96 24.99
C GLU A 292 13.29 -11.39 24.69
N LEU A 293 11.99 -11.66 24.76
CA LEU A 293 11.41 -12.97 24.52
C LEU A 293 11.59 -13.45 23.06
N VAL A 294 11.37 -12.56 22.08
CA VAL A 294 11.32 -12.94 20.66
C VAL A 294 12.70 -12.97 19.99
N GLY A 295 13.72 -12.38 20.62
CA GLY A 295 15.12 -12.48 20.21
C GLY A 295 15.49 -11.55 19.05
N ALA A 296 15.59 -10.26 19.32
CA ALA A 296 16.20 -9.29 18.40
C ALA A 296 17.72 -9.50 18.25
N VAL A 297 18.32 -8.96 17.19
CA VAL A 297 19.78 -8.91 17.10
C VAL A 297 20.29 -7.84 18.05
N ASP A 298 21.12 -8.22 19.01
CA ASP A 298 21.54 -7.37 20.12
C ASP A 298 22.89 -6.67 19.89
N ASP A 299 23.59 -7.02 18.81
CA ASP A 299 24.88 -6.44 18.43
C ASP A 299 24.87 -5.88 17.01
N VAL A 300 25.35 -4.65 16.84
CA VAL A 300 25.33 -3.94 15.55
C VAL A 300 26.29 -4.56 14.52
N ASP A 301 27.43 -5.12 14.93
CA ASP A 301 28.33 -5.86 14.02
C ASP A 301 27.66 -7.10 13.49
N VAL A 302 27.05 -7.87 14.38
CA VAL A 302 26.29 -9.07 14.02
C VAL A 302 25.18 -8.70 13.07
N TYR A 303 24.39 -7.66 13.39
CA TYR A 303 23.29 -7.23 12.54
C TYR A 303 23.75 -6.78 11.16
N ARG A 304 24.84 -6.01 11.07
CA ARG A 304 25.43 -5.63 9.78
C ARG A 304 25.85 -6.85 8.97
N GLY A 305 26.39 -7.89 9.61
CA GLY A 305 26.70 -9.18 8.98
C GLY A 305 25.46 -9.90 8.47
N GLU A 306 24.39 -9.91 9.26
CA GLU A 306 23.11 -10.52 8.87
C GLU A 306 22.44 -9.80 7.70
N ILE A 307 22.49 -8.46 7.65
CA ILE A 307 22.01 -7.69 6.48
C ILE A 307 22.79 -8.07 5.22
N ASP A 308 24.11 -8.23 5.33
CA ASP A 308 24.95 -8.65 4.21
C ASP A 308 24.59 -10.06 3.71
N ALA A 309 24.36 -10.99 4.65
CA ALA A 309 23.92 -12.34 4.37
C ALA A 309 22.50 -12.38 3.79
N CYS A 310 21.58 -11.54 4.27
CA CYS A 310 20.22 -11.44 3.76
C CYS A 310 20.19 -10.94 2.31
N HIS A 311 21.01 -9.94 1.97
CA HIS A 311 21.15 -9.49 0.59
C HIS A 311 21.78 -10.55 -0.31
N ASP A 312 22.80 -11.25 0.19
CA ASP A 312 23.39 -12.37 -0.53
C ASP A 312 22.38 -13.49 -0.80
N ALA A 313 21.54 -13.80 0.20
CA ALA A 313 20.45 -14.75 0.06
C ALA A 313 19.42 -14.30 -0.98
N LEU A 314 19.05 -13.01 -0.97
CA LEU A 314 18.16 -12.42 -1.98
C LEU A 314 18.70 -12.65 -3.40
N LEU A 315 20.00 -12.57 -3.61
CA LEU A 315 20.58 -12.69 -4.94
C LEU A 315 20.91 -14.14 -5.31
N PHE A 316 21.62 -14.87 -4.44
CA PHE A 316 22.42 -16.04 -4.83
C PHE A 316 22.06 -17.35 -4.11
N GLU A 317 21.26 -17.32 -3.04
CA GLU A 317 20.87 -18.54 -2.30
C GLU A 317 19.55 -19.13 -2.83
N PRO A 318 19.50 -20.41 -3.24
CA PRO A 318 18.23 -21.07 -3.54
C PRO A 318 17.33 -21.10 -2.30
N LEU A 319 16.09 -20.66 -2.41
CA LEU A 319 15.16 -20.60 -1.28
C LEU A 319 14.23 -21.80 -1.34
N ARG A 320 14.30 -22.69 -0.35
CA ARG A 320 13.46 -23.89 -0.27
C ARG A 320 12.82 -23.99 1.10
N PHE A 321 11.50 -24.07 1.13
CA PHE A 321 10.75 -24.25 2.37
C PHE A 321 9.39 -24.91 2.11
N GLY A 322 8.86 -25.56 3.16
CA GLY A 322 7.53 -26.16 3.14
C GLY A 322 6.44 -25.19 3.64
N GLU A 323 5.19 -25.44 3.26
CA GLU A 323 4.05 -24.67 3.78
C GLU A 323 3.93 -24.83 5.31
N ALA A 324 4.08 -26.05 5.83
CA ALA A 324 4.05 -26.30 7.27
C ALA A 324 5.16 -25.56 8.03
N GLU A 325 6.34 -25.42 7.44
CA GLU A 325 7.44 -24.66 8.04
C GLU A 325 7.11 -23.16 8.11
N ALA A 326 6.60 -22.60 7.01
CA ALA A 326 6.15 -21.20 6.97
C ALA A 326 5.02 -20.93 7.99
N ARG A 327 4.03 -21.83 8.07
CA ARG A 327 2.90 -21.71 9.03
C ARG A 327 3.37 -21.80 10.49
N ARG A 328 4.32 -22.66 10.83
CA ARG A 328 4.94 -22.67 12.16
C ARG A 328 5.62 -21.34 12.47
N GLY A 329 6.35 -20.77 11.51
CA GLY A 329 6.94 -19.43 11.66
C GLY A 329 5.90 -18.33 11.88
N GLN A 330 4.77 -18.39 11.15
CA GLN A 330 3.65 -17.45 11.31
C GLN A 330 2.98 -17.57 12.68
N ALA A 331 2.79 -18.78 13.20
CA ALA A 331 2.22 -18.99 14.53
C ALA A 331 3.09 -18.36 15.64
N ARG A 332 4.42 -18.52 15.55
CA ARG A 332 5.37 -17.84 16.47
C ARG A 332 5.24 -16.32 16.40
N ARG A 333 5.15 -15.78 15.18
CA ARG A 333 4.98 -14.33 14.96
C ARG A 333 3.62 -13.83 15.42
N ARG A 334 2.58 -14.66 15.43
CA ARG A 334 1.25 -14.31 15.97
C ARG A 334 1.28 -14.20 17.50
N LEU A 335 1.97 -15.11 18.18
CA LEU A 335 2.20 -14.97 19.62
C LEU A 335 3.00 -13.69 19.94
N TRP A 336 4.07 -13.42 19.17
CA TRP A 336 4.78 -12.14 19.26
C TRP A 336 3.82 -10.96 19.06
N ASP A 337 2.99 -10.98 18.01
CA ASP A 337 2.05 -9.89 17.71
C ASP A 337 1.06 -9.64 18.84
N GLY A 338 0.44 -10.69 19.39
CA GLY A 338 -0.49 -10.55 20.51
C GLY A 338 0.17 -9.93 21.75
N LEU A 339 1.35 -10.42 22.14
CA LEU A 339 2.10 -9.86 23.28
C LEU A 339 2.54 -8.42 23.03
N HIS A 340 2.96 -8.11 21.80
CA HIS A 340 3.40 -6.76 21.43
C HIS A 340 2.23 -5.79 21.43
N ARG A 341 1.08 -6.18 20.85
CA ARG A 341 -0.16 -5.39 20.89
C ARG A 341 -0.66 -5.17 22.32
N LEU A 342 -0.57 -6.18 23.18
CA LEU A 342 -0.89 -6.06 24.61
C LEU A 342 -0.02 -4.98 25.28
N ALA A 343 1.30 -5.03 25.07
CA ALA A 343 2.21 -4.01 25.59
C ALA A 343 1.90 -2.60 25.03
N LEU A 344 1.57 -2.49 23.74
CA LEU A 344 1.21 -1.21 23.11
C LEU A 344 -0.15 -0.66 23.58
N ALA A 345 -1.05 -1.53 24.04
CA ALA A 345 -2.31 -1.14 24.68
C ALA A 345 -2.12 -0.64 26.13
N GLY A 346 -0.89 -0.68 26.66
CA GLY A 346 -0.56 -0.24 28.02
C GLY A 346 -0.72 -1.32 29.09
N GLU A 347 -0.93 -2.57 28.67
CA GLU A 347 -1.10 -3.71 29.57
C GLU A 347 0.22 -4.42 29.86
N ASP A 348 0.29 -5.11 31.00
CA ASP A 348 1.48 -5.86 31.42
C ASP A 348 1.52 -7.26 30.76
N PRO A 349 2.49 -7.55 29.87
CA PRO A 349 2.61 -8.88 29.27
C PRO A 349 3.21 -9.93 30.21
N ALA A 350 3.76 -9.56 31.38
CA ALA A 350 4.46 -10.46 32.29
C ALA A 350 3.72 -11.76 32.64
N PRO A 351 2.38 -11.78 32.84
CA PRO A 351 1.63 -13.02 33.12
C PRO A 351 1.71 -14.08 32.01
N PHE A 352 2.10 -13.69 30.80
CA PHE A 352 2.14 -14.55 29.63
C PHE A 352 3.57 -14.99 29.25
N LEU A 353 4.60 -14.23 29.64
CA LEU A 353 5.97 -14.40 29.11
C LEU A 353 6.58 -15.77 29.40
N ALA A 354 6.37 -16.33 30.60
CA ALA A 354 6.98 -17.61 30.98
C ALA A 354 6.45 -18.79 30.16
N ASP A 355 5.15 -18.78 29.83
CA ASP A 355 4.55 -19.82 28.99
C ASP A 355 4.87 -19.57 27.51
N ALA A 356 4.88 -18.30 27.09
CA ALA A 356 5.26 -17.94 25.73
C ALA A 356 6.71 -18.35 25.42
N ALA A 357 7.62 -18.17 26.38
CA ALA A 357 9.01 -18.64 26.27
C ALA A 357 9.08 -20.16 26.07
N ARG A 358 8.31 -20.91 26.87
CA ARG A 358 8.27 -22.38 26.77
C ARG A 358 7.81 -22.85 25.40
N ASP A 359 6.75 -22.24 24.86
CA ASP A 359 6.21 -22.61 23.55
C ASP A 359 7.14 -22.18 22.40
N LEU A 360 7.75 -20.99 22.52
CA LEU A 360 8.75 -20.53 21.57
C LEU A 360 10.04 -21.38 21.59
N GLU A 361 10.45 -21.90 22.74
CA GLU A 361 11.58 -22.85 22.84
C GLU A 361 11.23 -24.22 22.26
N ALA A 362 10.01 -24.70 22.50
CA ALA A 362 9.51 -25.98 21.96
C ALA A 362 9.40 -25.96 20.43
N GLY A 363 9.24 -24.77 19.82
CA GLY A 363 9.13 -24.61 18.37
C GLY A 363 7.73 -24.86 17.81
N GLU A 364 6.77 -25.19 18.67
CA GLU A 364 5.36 -25.42 18.35
C GLU A 364 4.52 -24.43 19.15
N VAL A 365 3.89 -23.48 18.43
CA VAL A 365 3.00 -22.48 19.02
C VAL A 365 1.60 -22.74 18.50
N ASP A 366 0.66 -23.01 19.40
CA ASP A 366 -0.77 -23.07 19.07
C ASP A 366 -1.37 -21.66 19.20
N ALA A 367 -1.43 -20.96 18.07
CA ALA A 367 -1.87 -19.57 18.09
C ALA A 367 -3.37 -19.40 18.39
N GLU A 368 -4.19 -20.44 18.19
CA GLU A 368 -5.62 -20.41 18.54
C GLU A 368 -5.80 -20.57 20.04
N ALA A 369 -5.06 -21.48 20.67
CA ALA A 369 -5.04 -21.62 22.13
C ALA A 369 -4.56 -20.32 22.81
N TRP A 370 -3.55 -19.65 22.26
CA TRP A 370 -3.10 -18.34 22.75
C TRP A 370 -4.15 -17.24 22.58
N ALA A 371 -4.87 -17.21 21.46
CA ALA A 371 -5.96 -16.26 21.26
C ALA A 371 -7.08 -16.46 22.29
N ALA A 372 -7.49 -17.72 22.54
CA ALA A 372 -8.48 -18.05 23.56
C ALA A 372 -8.01 -17.64 24.96
N ARG A 373 -6.73 -17.86 25.28
CA ARG A 373 -6.14 -17.44 26.55
C ARG A 373 -6.15 -15.91 26.74
N PHE A 374 -5.84 -15.14 25.69
CA PHE A 374 -5.96 -13.68 25.77
C PHE A 374 -7.41 -13.25 25.97
N ALA A 375 -8.36 -13.86 25.25
CA ALA A 375 -9.78 -13.55 25.41
C ALA A 375 -10.32 -13.86 26.82
N GLU A 376 -9.83 -14.91 27.49
CA GLU A 376 -10.23 -15.26 28.86
C GLU A 376 -9.56 -14.36 29.92
N ALA A 377 -8.31 -13.97 29.70
CA ALA A 377 -7.48 -13.32 30.72
C ALA A 377 -7.55 -11.79 30.71
N LEU A 378 -7.98 -11.17 29.61
CA LEU A 378 -8.01 -9.71 29.43
C LEU A 378 -9.44 -9.18 29.54
N GLU A 379 -9.56 -7.90 29.90
CA GLU A 379 -10.82 -7.17 29.79
C GLU A 379 -11.31 -7.16 28.33
N GLU A 380 -12.63 -7.17 28.11
CA GLU A 380 -13.25 -7.38 26.80
C GLU A 380 -12.73 -6.41 25.72
N ASP A 381 -12.67 -5.11 26.03
CA ASP A 381 -12.18 -4.08 25.10
C ASP A 381 -10.69 -4.27 24.75
N VAL A 382 -9.89 -4.72 25.71
CA VAL A 382 -8.46 -4.99 25.53
C VAL A 382 -8.28 -6.25 24.68
N ALA A 383 -9.00 -7.33 24.98
CA ALA A 383 -8.99 -8.54 24.19
C ALA A 383 -9.38 -8.26 22.73
N ALA A 384 -10.45 -7.50 22.50
CA ALA A 384 -10.88 -7.10 21.17
C ALA A 384 -9.77 -6.35 20.42
N ALA A 385 -9.12 -5.38 21.08
CA ALA A 385 -8.03 -4.62 20.47
C ALA A 385 -6.78 -5.47 20.19
N VAL A 386 -6.40 -6.37 21.08
CA VAL A 386 -5.23 -7.25 20.91
C VAL A 386 -5.48 -8.30 19.82
N LEU A 387 -6.66 -8.92 19.81
CA LEU A 387 -6.99 -10.04 18.92
C LEU A 387 -7.37 -9.61 17.49
N ALA A 388 -7.81 -8.36 17.29
CA ALA A 388 -8.05 -7.79 15.96
C ALA A 388 -6.75 -7.47 15.20
N ASP A 389 -6.00 -8.53 14.89
CA ASP A 389 -4.68 -8.51 14.25
C ASP A 389 -4.71 -8.28 12.73
N GLY A 390 -5.90 -8.28 12.12
CA GLY A 390 -6.13 -8.05 10.69
C GLY A 390 -5.84 -9.27 9.83
N ARG A 391 -5.83 -10.47 10.42
CA ARG A 391 -5.72 -11.73 9.68
C ARG A 391 -6.53 -12.86 10.29
N PHE A 392 -6.51 -13.00 11.61
CA PHE A 392 -7.20 -14.06 12.33
C PHE A 392 -8.29 -13.53 13.26
N GLY A 393 -8.11 -12.30 13.76
CA GLY A 393 -9.22 -11.47 14.23
C GLY A 393 -9.28 -10.21 13.38
N LEU A 394 -10.49 -9.79 13.02
CA LEU A 394 -10.74 -8.64 12.15
C LEU A 394 -11.43 -7.54 12.96
N ASP A 395 -11.01 -6.31 12.77
CA ASP A 395 -11.71 -5.13 13.27
C ASP A 395 -12.79 -4.72 12.25
N LEU A 396 -13.96 -5.38 12.34
CA LEU A 396 -15.08 -5.12 11.45
C LEU A 396 -15.67 -3.72 11.68
N ASP A 397 -15.64 -3.21 12.92
CA ASP A 397 -16.08 -1.86 13.24
C ASP A 397 -15.20 -0.82 12.54
N GLN A 398 -13.87 -0.99 12.58
CA GLN A 398 -12.97 -0.11 11.84
C GLN A 398 -13.18 -0.17 10.33
N LEU A 399 -13.50 -1.35 9.77
CA LEU A 399 -13.85 -1.45 8.35
C LEU A 399 -15.17 -0.72 8.07
N ALA A 400 -16.19 -0.90 8.92
CA ALA A 400 -17.49 -0.25 8.81
C ALA A 400 -17.36 1.28 8.90
N ASP A 401 -16.55 1.82 9.82
CA ASP A 401 -16.22 3.25 9.89
C ASP A 401 -15.59 3.74 8.57
N GLY A 402 -14.73 2.92 7.97
CA GLY A 402 -14.15 3.18 6.66
C GLY A 402 -15.20 3.24 5.56
N VAL A 403 -16.13 2.29 5.53
CA VAL A 403 -17.25 2.28 4.58
C VAL A 403 -18.12 3.51 4.82
N ALA A 404 -18.46 3.83 6.06
CA ALA A 404 -19.26 5.00 6.42
C ALA A 404 -18.63 6.31 5.92
N SER A 405 -17.29 6.39 5.90
CA SER A 405 -16.57 7.57 5.39
C SER A 405 -16.65 7.77 3.87
N VAL A 406 -17.10 6.78 3.11
CA VAL A 406 -17.13 6.82 1.62
C VAL A 406 -18.49 6.47 1.03
N ALA A 407 -19.30 5.66 1.71
CA ALA A 407 -20.60 5.16 1.26
C ALA A 407 -21.56 4.94 2.47
N PRO A 408 -21.93 6.01 3.19
CA PRO A 408 -22.70 5.91 4.42
C PRO A 408 -24.11 5.33 4.23
N GLU A 409 -24.84 5.71 3.18
CA GLU A 409 -26.18 5.16 2.96
C GLU A 409 -26.15 3.76 2.40
N THR A 410 -25.15 3.41 1.60
CA THR A 410 -24.91 2.01 1.23
C THR A 410 -24.70 1.15 2.47
N LEU A 411 -23.85 1.57 3.42
CA LEU A 411 -23.64 0.85 4.68
C LEU A 411 -24.95 0.67 5.45
N ALA A 412 -25.64 1.77 5.76
CA ALA A 412 -26.85 1.74 6.57
C ALA A 412 -27.93 0.81 5.99
N ARG A 413 -28.08 0.80 4.67
CA ARG A 413 -29.08 -0.03 3.98
C ARG A 413 -28.65 -1.49 3.88
N LEU A 414 -27.39 -1.77 3.62
CA LEU A 414 -26.89 -3.15 3.59
C LEU A 414 -26.91 -3.78 4.98
N ASP A 415 -26.59 -3.05 6.04
CA ASP A 415 -26.69 -3.54 7.42
C ASP A 415 -28.13 -3.94 7.78
N ALA A 416 -29.12 -3.21 7.25
CA ALA A 416 -30.53 -3.53 7.45
C ALA A 416 -31.00 -4.76 6.64
N LEU A 417 -30.41 -4.98 5.46
CA LEU A 417 -30.76 -6.09 4.56
C LEU A 417 -30.05 -7.39 4.90
N ASP A 418 -28.77 -7.30 5.25
CA ASP A 418 -27.86 -8.42 5.43
C ASP A 418 -26.73 -8.04 6.41
N PRO A 419 -26.91 -8.26 7.72
CA PRO A 419 -25.92 -7.89 8.74
C PRO A 419 -24.54 -8.56 8.58
N GLU A 420 -24.40 -9.62 7.78
CA GLU A 420 -23.15 -10.37 7.61
C GLU A 420 -22.33 -9.87 6.41
N TRP A 421 -22.83 -8.88 5.65
CA TRP A 421 -22.17 -8.43 4.42
C TRP A 421 -20.75 -7.88 4.66
N ILE A 422 -20.53 -7.18 5.78
CA ILE A 422 -19.26 -6.55 6.10
C ILE A 422 -18.17 -7.60 6.41
N GLU A 423 -18.55 -8.72 7.03
CA GLU A 423 -17.66 -9.85 7.29
C GLU A 423 -17.25 -10.49 5.96
N ARG A 424 -18.21 -10.74 5.06
CA ARG A 424 -17.89 -11.26 3.72
C ARG A 424 -17.02 -10.30 2.91
N PHE A 425 -17.20 -9.00 3.08
CA PHE A 425 -16.32 -8.00 2.44
C PHE A 425 -14.91 -8.04 3.01
N ALA A 426 -14.76 -8.22 4.33
CA ALA A 426 -13.48 -8.36 5.00
C ALA A 426 -12.73 -9.65 4.61
N GLU A 427 -13.47 -10.74 4.33
CA GLU A 427 -12.93 -12.03 3.88
C GLU A 427 -12.61 -12.09 2.38
N ALA A 428 -13.03 -11.08 1.60
CA ALA A 428 -12.76 -11.02 0.17
C ALA A 428 -11.24 -11.04 -0.08
N PRO A 429 -10.77 -11.65 -1.19
CA PRO A 429 -9.34 -11.71 -1.49
C PRO A 429 -8.69 -10.31 -1.46
N PRO A 430 -7.47 -10.19 -0.92
CA PRO A 430 -6.81 -8.90 -0.81
C PRO A 430 -6.64 -8.28 -2.19
N ALA A 431 -7.06 -7.03 -2.32
CA ALA A 431 -6.94 -6.24 -3.53
C ALA A 431 -6.31 -4.89 -3.22
N ARG A 432 -5.52 -4.36 -4.15
CA ARG A 432 -5.04 -2.98 -4.09
C ARG A 432 -6.11 -2.04 -4.66
N GLY A 433 -6.28 -0.88 -4.05
CA GLY A 433 -7.26 0.12 -4.44
C GLY A 433 -7.81 0.86 -3.23
N ARG A 434 -8.36 2.06 -3.49
CA ARG A 434 -9.12 2.81 -2.49
C ARG A 434 -10.34 2.00 -2.03
N LEU A 435 -10.77 2.20 -0.78
CA LEU A 435 -11.85 1.43 -0.17
C LEU A 435 -13.14 1.45 -1.00
N GLY A 436 -13.60 2.64 -1.42
CA GLY A 436 -14.82 2.76 -2.23
C GLY A 436 -14.76 1.99 -3.55
N GLY A 437 -13.58 1.92 -4.18
CA GLY A 437 -13.40 1.14 -5.41
C GLY A 437 -13.46 -0.38 -5.18
N ARG A 438 -12.89 -0.84 -4.06
CA ARG A 438 -12.97 -2.26 -3.66
C ARG A 438 -14.37 -2.66 -3.22
N LEU A 439 -15.06 -1.77 -2.52
CA LEU A 439 -16.47 -1.94 -2.16
C LEU A 439 -17.34 -2.10 -3.41
N GLY A 440 -17.17 -1.24 -4.42
CA GLY A 440 -17.91 -1.36 -5.69
C GLY A 440 -17.71 -2.73 -6.36
N ALA A 441 -16.46 -3.18 -6.50
CA ALA A 441 -16.15 -4.48 -7.09
C ALA A 441 -16.72 -5.66 -6.27
N PHE A 442 -16.72 -5.56 -4.93
CA PHE A 442 -17.37 -6.54 -4.06
C PHE A 442 -18.88 -6.57 -4.30
N LEU A 443 -19.54 -5.41 -4.29
CA LEU A 443 -20.98 -5.31 -4.48
C LEU A 443 -21.42 -5.79 -5.87
N GLU A 444 -20.65 -5.53 -6.92
CA GLU A 444 -20.89 -6.11 -8.25
C GLU A 444 -20.97 -7.65 -8.17
N SER A 445 -20.01 -8.29 -7.49
CA SER A 445 -20.01 -9.75 -7.32
C SER A 445 -21.17 -10.27 -6.46
N GLU A 446 -21.60 -9.50 -5.45
CA GLU A 446 -22.75 -9.85 -4.61
C GLU A 446 -24.07 -9.70 -5.38
N VAL A 447 -24.18 -8.71 -6.27
CA VAL A 447 -25.33 -8.52 -7.17
C VAL A 447 -25.41 -9.67 -8.17
N GLU A 448 -24.30 -10.05 -8.80
CA GLU A 448 -24.24 -11.20 -9.71
C GLU A 448 -24.65 -12.50 -9.02
N ALA A 449 -24.29 -12.64 -7.74
CA ALA A 449 -24.69 -13.78 -6.92
C ALA A 449 -26.12 -13.69 -6.36
N GLY A 450 -26.83 -12.58 -6.60
CA GLY A 450 -28.19 -12.36 -6.12
C GLY A 450 -28.32 -12.18 -4.60
N ARG A 451 -27.24 -11.79 -3.92
CA ARG A 451 -27.22 -11.56 -2.46
C ARG A 451 -27.65 -10.14 -2.08
N VAL A 452 -27.36 -9.16 -2.94
CA VAL A 452 -27.76 -7.76 -2.74
C VAL A 452 -28.44 -7.22 -4.00
N PRO A 453 -29.31 -6.20 -3.88
CA PRO A 453 -29.99 -5.60 -5.03
C PRO A 453 -29.03 -4.77 -5.91
N ALA A 454 -29.35 -4.67 -7.21
CA ALA A 454 -28.50 -3.98 -8.19
C ALA A 454 -28.22 -2.50 -7.83
N TRP A 455 -29.18 -1.81 -7.21
CA TRP A 455 -29.00 -0.42 -6.80
C TRP A 455 -27.91 -0.24 -5.73
N ALA A 456 -27.50 -1.29 -5.00
CA ALA A 456 -26.49 -1.17 -3.94
C ALA A 456 -25.13 -0.77 -4.50
N GLY A 457 -24.70 -1.39 -5.61
CA GLY A 457 -23.47 -1.03 -6.30
C GLY A 457 -23.53 0.36 -6.93
N GLU A 458 -24.68 0.73 -7.50
CA GLU A 458 -24.91 2.05 -8.11
C GLU A 458 -24.91 3.17 -7.06
N LEU A 459 -25.54 2.95 -5.90
CA LEU A 459 -25.52 3.87 -4.77
C LEU A 459 -24.09 4.06 -4.24
N ALA A 460 -23.35 2.95 -4.05
CA ALA A 460 -21.96 3.01 -3.59
C ALA A 460 -21.07 3.80 -4.56
N ALA A 461 -21.32 3.67 -5.87
CA ALA A 461 -20.60 4.44 -6.89
C ALA A 461 -20.91 5.95 -6.81
N LEU A 462 -22.18 6.32 -6.58
CA LEU A 462 -22.58 7.71 -6.36
C LEU A 462 -21.90 8.28 -5.09
N GLU A 463 -22.03 7.60 -3.95
CA GLU A 463 -21.50 8.09 -2.67
C GLU A 463 -19.98 8.19 -2.69
N ARG A 464 -19.30 7.22 -3.32
CA ARG A 464 -17.86 7.31 -3.56
C ARG A 464 -17.50 8.55 -4.38
N ALA A 465 -18.27 8.87 -5.42
CA ALA A 465 -18.00 10.05 -6.23
C ALA A 465 -18.16 11.33 -5.41
N ILE A 466 -19.13 11.36 -4.48
CA ILE A 466 -19.34 12.47 -3.53
C ILE A 466 -18.15 12.59 -2.57
N ALA A 467 -17.76 11.48 -1.93
CA ALA A 467 -16.69 11.47 -0.93
C ALA A 467 -15.30 11.79 -1.53
N GLU A 468 -15.04 11.33 -2.76
CA GLU A 468 -13.77 11.59 -3.47
C GLU A 468 -13.81 12.85 -4.36
N ALA A 469 -14.83 13.70 -4.22
CA ALA A 469 -14.97 14.91 -5.04
C ALA A 469 -13.84 15.90 -4.72
N GLU A 470 -13.06 16.26 -5.74
CA GLU A 470 -11.97 17.24 -5.64
C GLU A 470 -12.40 18.56 -6.30
N VAL A 471 -11.75 19.66 -5.89
CA VAL A 471 -11.95 20.98 -6.50
C VAL A 471 -11.07 21.11 -7.74
N ASP A 472 -11.58 21.80 -8.77
CA ASP A 472 -10.82 22.16 -9.97
C ASP A 472 -10.41 23.64 -9.93
N ASP A 473 -9.15 23.89 -9.54
CA ASP A 473 -8.57 25.23 -9.45
C ASP A 473 -8.71 26.04 -10.76
N VAL A 474 -8.69 25.38 -11.92
CA VAL A 474 -8.81 26.07 -13.22
C VAL A 474 -10.23 26.58 -13.37
N VAL A 475 -11.23 25.75 -13.11
CA VAL A 475 -12.63 26.18 -13.20
C VAL A 475 -12.97 27.21 -12.12
N GLU A 476 -12.45 27.09 -10.90
CA GLU A 476 -12.62 28.12 -9.87
C GLU A 476 -12.07 29.49 -10.31
N GLN A 477 -10.85 29.53 -10.86
CA GLN A 477 -10.28 30.78 -11.37
C GLN A 477 -11.05 31.37 -12.54
N LEU A 478 -11.62 30.53 -13.40
CA LEU A 478 -12.42 30.97 -14.56
C LEU A 478 -13.81 31.46 -14.17
N THR A 479 -14.30 31.07 -12.99
CA THR A 479 -15.64 31.43 -12.50
C THR A 479 -15.61 32.56 -11.47
N GLU A 480 -14.44 33.13 -11.14
CA GLU A 480 -14.32 34.18 -10.13
C GLU A 480 -14.29 35.62 -10.68
N PRO A 481 -15.11 36.54 -10.12
CA PRO A 481 -16.34 36.30 -9.34
C PRO A 481 -17.55 36.08 -10.27
N VAL A 482 -18.35 35.03 -10.00
CA VAL A 482 -19.60 34.68 -10.73
C VAL A 482 -20.52 35.90 -10.90
N GLU A 483 -20.58 36.77 -9.90
CA GLU A 483 -21.36 38.01 -9.89
C GLU A 483 -20.90 39.03 -10.96
N SER A 484 -19.64 38.96 -11.40
CA SER A 484 -19.08 39.82 -12.45
C SER A 484 -19.26 39.29 -13.87
N LEU A 485 -19.64 38.01 -14.01
CA LEU A 485 -19.81 37.36 -15.32
C LEU A 485 -21.13 37.76 -16.02
N GLY A 486 -22.11 38.26 -15.27
CA GLY A 486 -23.41 38.68 -15.81
C GLY A 486 -24.25 37.51 -16.34
N PRO A 487 -25.43 37.78 -16.94
CA PRO A 487 -26.27 36.75 -17.57
C PRO A 487 -25.51 36.01 -18.68
N LEU A 488 -25.83 34.75 -19.02
CA LEU A 488 -25.13 34.03 -20.11
C LEU A 488 -25.12 34.78 -21.46
N ALA A 489 -26.06 35.69 -21.70
CA ALA A 489 -26.09 36.53 -22.89
C ALA A 489 -24.92 37.53 -22.94
N SER A 490 -24.32 37.90 -21.80
CA SER A 490 -23.06 38.65 -21.75
C SER A 490 -21.81 37.77 -21.84
N LEU A 491 -21.97 36.44 -21.83
CA LEU A 491 -20.89 35.45 -21.99
C LEU A 491 -20.77 34.94 -23.45
N GLU A 492 -21.55 35.50 -24.37
CA GLU A 492 -21.49 35.21 -25.80
C GLU A 492 -20.11 35.53 -26.39
N GLY A 493 -19.56 34.61 -27.20
CA GLY A 493 -18.24 34.76 -27.81
C GLY A 493 -17.05 34.33 -26.94
N GLY A 494 -17.28 33.70 -25.79
CA GLY A 494 -16.23 33.05 -25.00
C GLY A 494 -16.00 31.58 -25.35
N VAL A 495 -15.03 30.96 -24.68
CA VAL A 495 -14.81 29.52 -24.71
C VAL A 495 -15.10 28.92 -23.33
N TRP A 496 -15.78 27.78 -23.36
CA TRP A 496 -16.16 27.02 -22.18
C TRP A 496 -15.12 25.94 -21.92
N VAL A 497 -14.90 25.65 -20.64
CA VAL A 497 -13.96 24.64 -20.15
C VAL A 497 -14.73 23.74 -19.22
N ARG A 498 -14.69 22.43 -19.42
CA ARG A 498 -15.24 21.52 -18.42
C ARG A 498 -14.27 21.36 -17.25
N SER A 499 -14.82 21.16 -16.06
CA SER A 499 -14.03 20.70 -14.93
C SER A 499 -13.52 19.28 -15.18
N ALA A 500 -12.23 19.07 -14.94
CA ALA A 500 -11.64 17.74 -14.95
C ALA A 500 -11.92 16.97 -13.64
N ALA A 501 -12.38 17.67 -12.58
CA ALA A 501 -12.69 17.08 -11.29
C ALA A 501 -14.10 16.47 -11.23
N PHE A 502 -15.03 16.91 -12.09
CA PHE A 502 -16.36 16.32 -12.18
C PHE A 502 -16.34 14.96 -12.88
N ARG A 503 -16.96 13.96 -12.23
CA ARG A 503 -17.06 12.58 -12.71
C ARG A 503 -18.49 12.27 -13.12
N VAL A 504 -18.65 11.44 -14.16
CA VAL A 504 -19.95 10.91 -14.56
C VAL A 504 -20.23 9.65 -13.74
N VAL A 505 -21.38 9.61 -13.08
CA VAL A 505 -21.96 8.41 -12.44
C VAL A 505 -23.16 7.99 -13.28
N GLU A 506 -23.21 6.74 -13.71
CA GLU A 506 -24.35 6.15 -14.41
C GLU A 506 -25.04 5.14 -13.48
N ALA A 507 -26.37 5.14 -13.41
CA ALA A 507 -27.13 4.16 -12.65
C ALA A 507 -28.42 3.78 -13.39
N GLY A 508 -28.87 2.54 -13.21
CA GLY A 508 -30.17 2.06 -13.66
C GLY A 508 -31.34 2.47 -12.75
N HIS A 509 -31.04 2.93 -11.53
CA HIS A 509 -32.01 3.34 -10.53
C HIS A 509 -31.82 4.80 -10.09
N ASP A 510 -32.85 5.41 -9.50
CA ASP A 510 -32.76 6.74 -8.90
C ASP A 510 -32.00 6.72 -7.55
N VAL A 511 -30.69 6.51 -7.65
CA VAL A 511 -29.78 6.45 -6.50
C VAL A 511 -29.58 7.81 -5.84
N VAL A 512 -29.92 8.92 -6.51
CA VAL A 512 -29.89 10.26 -5.91
C VAL A 512 -31.03 10.42 -4.91
N ALA A 513 -32.26 10.06 -5.29
CA ALA A 513 -33.39 10.05 -4.35
C ALA A 513 -33.13 9.10 -3.18
N LEU A 514 -32.49 7.95 -3.46
CA LEU A 514 -32.13 6.97 -2.44
C LEU A 514 -31.11 7.52 -1.44
N HIS A 515 -30.04 8.15 -1.93
CA HIS A 515 -29.00 8.80 -1.10
C HIS A 515 -29.57 9.96 -0.26
N GLN A 516 -30.58 10.67 -0.77
CA GLN A 516 -31.27 11.73 -0.01
C GLN A 516 -32.24 11.20 1.05
N GLY A 517 -32.44 9.87 1.15
CA GLY A 517 -33.45 9.27 2.01
C GLY A 517 -34.89 9.60 1.58
N ALA A 518 -35.10 10.03 0.33
CA ALA A 518 -36.42 10.39 -0.19
C ALA A 518 -37.28 9.17 -0.51
N VAL A 519 -36.64 8.02 -0.73
CA VAL A 519 -37.27 6.73 -1.03
C VAL A 519 -36.63 5.60 -0.22
N GLU A 520 -37.40 4.57 0.11
CA GLU A 520 -36.87 3.34 0.73
C GLU A 520 -36.29 2.39 -0.32
N GLU A 521 -36.92 2.28 -1.48
CA GLU A 521 -36.43 1.51 -2.64
C GLU A 521 -36.47 2.41 -3.88
N PRO A 522 -35.40 2.46 -4.69
CA PRO A 522 -35.36 3.33 -5.85
C PRO A 522 -36.11 2.72 -7.04
N GLU A 523 -36.84 3.54 -7.78
CA GLU A 523 -37.43 3.11 -9.04
C GLU A 523 -36.32 2.87 -10.10
N ALA A 524 -36.54 1.91 -11.00
CA ALA A 524 -35.66 1.62 -12.13
C ALA A 524 -35.79 2.71 -13.20
N THR A 525 -35.16 3.86 -12.92
CA THR A 525 -35.11 5.03 -13.79
C THR A 525 -33.65 5.30 -14.15
N PRO A 526 -33.18 4.83 -15.33
CA PRO A 526 -31.80 5.05 -15.73
C PRO A 526 -31.46 6.53 -15.80
N GLY A 527 -30.33 6.90 -15.20
CA GLY A 527 -29.88 8.27 -15.12
C GLY A 527 -28.36 8.40 -15.21
N ARG A 528 -27.91 9.62 -15.47
CA ARG A 528 -26.51 10.02 -15.38
C ARG A 528 -26.39 11.30 -14.60
N TRP A 529 -25.37 11.39 -13.77
CA TRP A 529 -25.10 12.55 -12.94
C TRP A 529 -23.63 12.93 -13.01
N LEU A 530 -23.36 14.23 -13.06
CA LEU A 530 -22.05 14.81 -12.84
C LEU A 530 -21.89 15.06 -11.35
N VAL A 531 -20.81 14.54 -10.75
CA VAL A 531 -20.49 14.73 -9.34
C VAL A 531 -19.10 15.33 -9.21
N GLY A 532 -18.97 16.44 -8.48
CA GLY A 532 -17.70 17.13 -8.27
C GLY A 532 -17.82 18.19 -7.17
N ALA A 533 -16.70 18.76 -6.75
CA ALA A 533 -16.68 19.80 -5.72
C ALA A 533 -16.39 21.17 -6.32
N PHE A 534 -17.05 22.18 -5.79
CA PHE A 534 -16.87 23.58 -6.16
C PHE A 534 -17.03 24.44 -4.90
N ARG A 535 -16.04 25.28 -4.58
CA ARG A 535 -16.07 26.18 -3.41
C ARG A 535 -16.35 25.46 -2.08
N GLY A 536 -15.80 24.27 -1.93
CA GLY A 536 -15.95 23.46 -0.71
C GLY A 536 -17.32 22.78 -0.56
N ALA A 537 -18.18 22.83 -1.58
CA ALA A 537 -19.44 22.09 -1.62
C ALA A 537 -19.43 21.04 -2.75
N VAL A 538 -19.95 19.84 -2.48
CA VAL A 538 -20.18 18.83 -3.52
C VAL A 538 -21.49 19.14 -4.25
N SER A 539 -21.44 19.06 -5.57
CA SER A 539 -22.59 19.25 -6.47
C SER A 539 -22.89 17.97 -7.21
N ILE A 540 -24.19 17.65 -7.34
CA ILE A 540 -24.70 16.53 -8.13
C ILE A 540 -25.64 17.12 -9.19
N LEU A 541 -25.25 17.05 -10.45
CA LEU A 541 -25.99 17.65 -11.57
C LEU A 541 -26.43 16.57 -12.56
N PRO A 542 -27.73 16.44 -12.90
CA PRO A 542 -28.16 15.53 -13.95
C PRO A 542 -27.44 15.82 -15.28
N LEU A 543 -26.99 14.77 -15.97
CA LEU A 543 -26.40 14.85 -17.31
C LEU A 543 -27.36 14.25 -18.34
N PRO A 544 -28.26 15.05 -18.92
CA PRO A 544 -29.21 14.57 -19.91
C PRO A 544 -28.49 14.17 -21.21
N ASP A 545 -29.10 13.27 -21.99
CA ASP A 545 -28.50 12.73 -23.22
C ASP A 545 -28.10 13.84 -24.22
N GLU A 546 -28.89 14.90 -24.32
CA GLU A 546 -28.61 16.06 -25.16
C GLU A 546 -27.37 16.86 -24.74
N ALA A 547 -26.98 16.84 -23.46
CA ALA A 547 -25.79 17.54 -22.96
C ALA A 547 -24.52 16.67 -23.01
N ARG A 548 -24.68 15.33 -23.09
CA ARG A 548 -23.57 14.38 -23.00
C ARG A 548 -22.51 14.61 -24.06
N ALA A 549 -22.91 14.68 -25.34
CA ALA A 549 -21.96 14.83 -26.44
C ALA A 549 -21.16 16.14 -26.33
N GLY A 550 -21.81 17.22 -25.89
CA GLY A 550 -21.15 18.50 -25.66
C GLY A 550 -20.19 18.47 -24.47
N TRP A 551 -20.57 17.82 -23.37
CA TRP A 551 -19.70 17.60 -22.21
C TRP A 551 -18.45 16.80 -22.57
N GLU A 552 -18.61 15.71 -23.33
CA GLU A 552 -17.50 14.89 -23.82
C GLU A 552 -16.60 15.67 -24.78
N ALA A 553 -17.16 16.50 -25.67
CA ALA A 553 -16.38 17.33 -26.59
C ALA A 553 -15.50 18.38 -25.87
N LEU A 554 -15.94 18.91 -24.73
CA LEU A 554 -15.17 19.84 -23.91
C LEU A 554 -13.98 19.17 -23.18
N ALA A 555 -13.91 17.84 -23.15
CA ALA A 555 -12.76 17.10 -22.62
C ALA A 555 -11.48 17.34 -23.41
N GLU A 556 -11.62 17.51 -24.72
CA GLU A 556 -10.49 17.59 -25.64
C GLU A 556 -9.93 19.00 -25.74
N ALA A 557 -10.80 20.01 -25.70
CA ALA A 557 -10.44 21.41 -25.83
C ALA A 557 -11.56 22.34 -25.34
N ALA A 558 -11.16 23.53 -24.92
CA ALA A 558 -12.09 24.62 -24.66
C ALA A 558 -12.75 25.11 -25.97
N ARG A 559 -14.08 25.25 -26.00
CA ARG A 559 -14.84 25.59 -27.22
C ARG A 559 -16.03 26.52 -26.93
N PRO A 560 -16.52 27.29 -27.91
CA PRO A 560 -17.79 28.01 -27.81
C PRO A 560 -18.96 27.05 -27.57
N LEU A 561 -19.98 27.51 -26.85
CA LEU A 561 -21.13 26.68 -26.46
C LEU A 561 -21.90 26.15 -27.68
N GLU A 562 -22.01 26.99 -28.70
CA GLU A 562 -22.71 26.70 -29.95
C GLU A 562 -22.02 25.59 -30.76
N GLU A 563 -20.69 25.46 -30.63
CA GLU A 563 -19.92 24.42 -31.33
C GLU A 563 -20.06 23.04 -30.66
N VAL A 564 -20.27 23.01 -29.35
CA VAL A 564 -20.42 21.75 -28.58
C VAL A 564 -21.87 21.32 -28.43
N GLY A 565 -22.84 22.18 -28.78
CA GLY A 565 -24.26 21.84 -28.78
C GLY A 565 -24.87 21.62 -27.40
N LEU A 566 -24.29 22.22 -26.35
CA LEU A 566 -24.82 22.12 -24.99
C LEU A 566 -26.12 22.94 -24.84
N PRO A 567 -27.19 22.38 -24.23
CA PRO A 567 -28.38 23.14 -23.92
C PRO A 567 -28.05 24.32 -23.00
N ARG A 568 -28.51 25.52 -23.37
CA ARG A 568 -28.16 26.76 -22.67
C ARG A 568 -28.51 26.70 -21.18
N GLU A 569 -29.75 26.32 -20.86
CA GLU A 569 -30.24 26.20 -19.47
C GLU A 569 -29.38 25.24 -18.63
N TRP A 570 -28.96 24.12 -19.23
CA TRP A 570 -28.08 23.17 -18.56
C TRP A 570 -26.68 23.74 -18.35
N ALA A 571 -26.14 24.47 -19.32
CA ALA A 571 -24.83 25.11 -19.20
C ALA A 571 -24.80 26.18 -18.08
N GLU A 572 -25.91 26.88 -17.84
CA GLU A 572 -26.01 27.83 -16.72
C GLU A 572 -25.94 27.08 -15.38
N GLN A 573 -26.72 26.00 -15.23
CA GLN A 573 -26.68 25.15 -14.03
C GLN A 573 -25.29 24.52 -13.83
N ALA A 574 -24.65 24.07 -14.91
CA ALA A 574 -23.32 23.48 -14.87
C ALA A 574 -22.23 24.51 -14.51
N LEU A 575 -22.38 25.77 -14.93
CA LEU A 575 -21.52 26.87 -14.51
C LEU A 575 -21.68 27.17 -13.02
N GLU A 576 -22.92 27.25 -12.54
CA GLU A 576 -23.23 27.49 -11.12
C GLU A 576 -22.73 26.38 -10.21
N ALA A 577 -22.84 25.13 -10.66
CA ALA A 577 -22.32 23.95 -9.97
C ALA A 577 -20.78 23.83 -10.05
N GLY A 578 -20.10 24.63 -10.87
CA GLY A 578 -18.66 24.52 -11.11
C GLY A 578 -18.25 23.34 -12.00
N ALA A 579 -19.20 22.68 -12.66
CA ALA A 579 -18.92 21.66 -13.67
C ALA A 579 -18.36 22.29 -14.96
N LEU A 580 -18.74 23.54 -15.26
CA LEU A 580 -18.19 24.33 -16.35
C LEU A 580 -17.51 25.60 -15.82
N GLY A 581 -16.47 26.03 -16.51
CA GLY A 581 -15.87 27.36 -16.41
C GLY A 581 -15.94 28.09 -17.75
N TRP A 582 -15.79 29.42 -17.71
CA TRP A 582 -15.87 30.26 -18.90
C TRP A 582 -14.70 31.25 -18.96
N ARG A 583 -14.23 31.55 -20.16
CA ARG A 583 -13.37 32.72 -20.41
C ARG A 583 -13.72 33.39 -21.73
N ALA A 584 -13.51 34.70 -21.79
CA ALA A 584 -13.56 35.43 -23.04
C ALA A 584 -12.58 34.81 -24.07
N ALA A 585 -13.00 34.67 -25.33
CA ALA A 585 -12.08 34.28 -26.39
C ALA A 585 -11.10 35.44 -26.58
N PHE A 586 -9.80 35.20 -26.33
CA PHE A 586 -8.79 36.18 -26.67
C PHE A 586 -8.85 36.44 -28.17
N SER A 587 -9.23 37.65 -28.59
CA SER A 587 -9.02 38.06 -29.97
C SER A 587 -7.49 38.09 -30.15
N ALA A 588 -6.95 37.20 -30.98
CA ALA A 588 -5.59 37.34 -31.47
C ALA A 588 -5.50 38.71 -32.15
N ARG A 589 -4.87 39.68 -31.48
CA ARG A 589 -4.44 40.94 -32.09
C ARG A 589 -2.95 40.89 -32.34
#